data_AF-A0AAN6TQ71-F1
#
_entry.id   AF-A0AAN6TQ71-F1
#
_cell.length_a   1.000
_cell.length_b   1.000
_cell.length_c   1.000
_cell.angle_alpha   90.00
_cell.angle_beta   90.00
_cell.angle_gamma   90.00
#
_symmetry.space_group_name_H-M   'P 1'
#
loop_
_entity.id
_entity.type
_entity.pdbx_description
1 polymer ?
#
loop_
_entity_poly.entity_id
_entity_poly.type
_entity_poly.pdbx_seq_one_letter_code
_entity_poly.pdbx_strand_id
1 'polypeptide(L)'
;HANCSPHHETILPSRLVDVGSSNADGCRLYLPSENETGLYIALSHCWGGVTPTQTTQGNFESFTQQIPEPLPQTFSDAVAVTRAFGIRYLWIDSLCIIQDSPEDWALHAPLMAKVYGDAWVTISADAAADSFEGFLQHADRGRFRAVRSRRGSAACSELAKLLVTFCRSRNSVPDSRLSTRGWVFQERALAPRTLHFGSAEVGWECRSLINCECS
;
A
#
# COMPACT_ATOMS: atom_id res chain seq x y z
N HIS A 1 -17.36 11.02 0.52
CA HIS A 1 -17.61 12.40 1.03
C HIS A 1 -17.49 13.38 -0.12
N ALA A 2 -18.01 14.61 0.00
CA ALA A 2 -17.94 15.61 -1.07
C ALA A 2 -16.51 15.92 -1.56
N ASN A 3 -15.50 15.83 -0.67
CA ASN A 3 -14.09 16.03 -1.04
C ASN A 3 -13.29 14.71 -1.16
N CYS A 4 -13.95 13.55 -1.12
CA CYS A 4 -13.33 12.27 -1.49
C CYS A 4 -14.02 11.81 -2.79
N SER A 5 -13.40 12.05 -3.95
CA SER A 5 -13.94 11.65 -5.26
C SER A 5 -14.34 10.17 -5.27
N PRO A 6 -15.42 9.80 -5.98
CA PRO A 6 -15.84 8.41 -6.10
C PRO A 6 -14.69 7.54 -6.65
N HIS A 7 -14.66 6.28 -6.24
CA HIS A 7 -13.71 5.29 -6.72
C HIS A 7 -13.85 5.19 -8.24
N HIS A 8 -12.85 5.68 -8.96
CA HIS A 8 -12.77 5.56 -10.42
C HIS A 8 -11.43 4.93 -10.75
N GLU A 9 -11.42 4.16 -11.83
CA GLU A 9 -10.19 3.66 -12.41
C GLU A 9 -9.35 4.85 -12.88
N THR A 10 -8.06 4.79 -12.57
CA THR A 10 -7.07 5.80 -12.97
C THR A 10 -6.13 5.19 -13.98
N ILE A 11 -5.41 6.03 -14.72
CA ILE A 11 -4.34 5.54 -15.61
C ILE A 11 -3.29 4.86 -14.73
N LEU A 12 -2.97 3.61 -15.05
CA LEU A 12 -2.00 2.84 -14.29
C LEU A 12 -0.60 3.45 -14.45
N PRO A 13 0.22 3.48 -13.38
CA PRO A 13 1.63 3.81 -13.49
C PRO A 13 2.35 2.88 -14.48
N SER A 14 3.47 3.32 -15.04
CA SER A 14 4.21 2.53 -16.04
C SER A 14 4.64 1.14 -15.54
N ARG A 15 4.71 0.96 -14.21
CA ARG A 15 5.10 -0.28 -13.54
C ARG A 15 4.29 -0.49 -12.27
N LEU A 16 3.83 -1.71 -12.08
CA LEU A 16 3.07 -2.18 -10.91
C LEU A 16 3.50 -3.61 -10.57
N VAL A 17 3.21 -4.07 -9.36
CA VAL A 17 3.27 -5.48 -8.98
C VAL A 17 1.89 -6.09 -9.20
N ASP A 18 1.81 -7.11 -10.06
CA ASP A 18 0.65 -7.98 -10.17
C ASP A 18 0.72 -9.02 -9.05
N VAL A 19 -0.18 -8.88 -8.07
CA VAL A 19 -0.24 -9.78 -6.92
C VAL A 19 -1.12 -10.99 -7.16
N GLY A 20 -1.67 -11.18 -8.36
CA GLY A 20 -2.59 -12.27 -8.64
C GLY A 20 -3.91 -12.15 -7.87
N SER A 21 -4.71 -13.23 -7.87
CA SER A 21 -6.03 -13.25 -7.23
C SER A 21 -6.08 -14.13 -5.99
N SER A 22 -5.09 -15.01 -5.80
CA SER A 22 -5.03 -15.97 -4.70
C SER A 22 -3.66 -16.00 -4.05
N ASN A 23 -3.59 -16.58 -2.84
CA ASN A 23 -2.33 -16.75 -2.12
C ASN A 23 -1.39 -17.78 -2.76
N ALA A 24 -1.87 -18.60 -3.71
CA ALA A 24 -1.05 -19.53 -4.45
C ALA A 24 -0.36 -18.87 -5.67
N ASP A 25 -0.79 -17.66 -6.04
CA ASP A 25 -0.21 -16.94 -7.17
C ASP A 25 1.08 -16.24 -6.71
N GLY A 26 2.16 -16.42 -7.47
CA GLY A 26 3.38 -15.64 -7.31
C GLY A 26 3.17 -14.18 -7.72
N CYS A 27 3.95 -13.28 -7.16
CA CYS A 27 3.97 -11.87 -7.57
C CYS A 27 4.89 -11.68 -8.78
N ARG A 28 4.56 -10.73 -9.67
CA ARG A 28 5.42 -10.34 -10.79
C ARG A 28 5.32 -8.85 -11.09
N LEU A 29 6.34 -8.30 -11.73
CA LEU A 29 6.31 -6.95 -12.25
C LEU A 29 5.44 -6.88 -13.51
N TYR A 30 4.42 -6.05 -13.49
CA TYR A 30 3.50 -5.80 -14.58
C TYR A 30 3.81 -4.47 -15.26
N LEU A 31 3.81 -4.49 -16.60
CA LEU A 31 4.01 -3.35 -17.47
C LEU A 31 2.68 -3.06 -18.19
N PRO A 32 1.87 -2.10 -17.70
CA PRO A 32 0.62 -1.76 -18.35
C PRO A 32 0.84 -1.19 -19.76
N SER A 33 -0.18 -1.34 -20.61
CA SER A 33 -0.19 -0.68 -21.92
C SER A 33 -0.40 0.83 -21.78
N GLU A 34 -0.06 1.61 -22.82
CA GLU A 34 -0.32 3.05 -22.82
C GLU A 34 -1.80 3.37 -22.56
N ASN A 35 -2.07 4.22 -21.58
CA ASN A 35 -3.41 4.62 -21.14
C ASN A 35 -4.28 3.47 -20.59
N GLU A 36 -3.69 2.33 -20.22
CA GLU A 36 -4.41 1.31 -19.47
C GLU A 36 -4.89 1.89 -18.14
N THR A 37 -6.14 1.59 -17.79
CA THR A 37 -6.76 2.09 -16.56
C THR A 37 -7.11 0.95 -15.63
N GLY A 38 -7.10 1.21 -14.33
CA GLY A 38 -7.47 0.23 -13.33
C GLY A 38 -7.37 0.78 -11.92
N LEU A 39 -7.53 -0.12 -10.95
CA LEU A 39 -7.34 0.16 -9.54
C LEU A 39 -6.02 -0.44 -9.06
N TYR A 40 -5.27 0.33 -8.29
CA TYR A 40 -4.07 -0.14 -7.62
C TYR A 40 -3.96 0.45 -6.21
N ILE A 41 -3.24 -0.24 -5.35
CA ILE A 41 -2.85 0.22 -4.02
C ILE A 41 -1.39 0.66 -4.06
N ALA A 42 -1.01 1.69 -3.32
CA ALA A 42 0.40 2.06 -3.13
C ALA A 42 0.87 1.69 -1.72
N LEU A 43 2.14 1.33 -1.55
CA LEU A 43 2.76 1.08 -0.25
C LEU A 43 3.78 2.17 0.08
N SER A 44 3.53 2.90 1.17
CA SER A 44 4.51 3.76 1.83
C SER A 44 5.12 3.00 3.01
N HIS A 45 6.44 2.80 3.00
CA HIS A 45 7.13 2.00 4.01
C HIS A 45 8.56 2.51 4.26
N CYS A 46 9.12 2.13 5.41
CA CYS A 46 10.51 2.41 5.72
C CYS A 46 11.40 1.31 5.13
N TRP A 47 12.39 1.70 4.33
CA TRP A 47 13.39 0.76 3.83
C TRP A 47 14.32 0.27 4.96
N GLY A 48 14.44 1.04 6.05
CA GLY A 48 15.33 0.72 7.17
C GLY A 48 16.81 0.85 6.82
N GLY A 49 17.66 0.08 7.50
CA GLY A 49 19.12 0.04 7.28
C GLY A 49 19.61 -1.05 6.32
N VAL A 50 18.70 -1.93 5.87
CA VAL A 50 19.00 -3.02 4.92
C VAL A 50 18.17 -2.80 3.67
N THR A 51 18.79 -2.86 2.50
CA THR A 51 18.09 -2.68 1.23
C THR A 51 17.10 -3.83 1.02
N PRO A 52 15.79 -3.54 0.85
CA PRO A 52 14.81 -4.59 0.58
C PRO A 52 14.99 -5.18 -0.81
N THR A 53 14.19 -6.21 -1.13
CA THR A 53 14.08 -6.72 -2.50
C THR A 53 13.77 -5.56 -3.44
N GLN A 54 14.65 -5.33 -4.40
CA GLN A 54 14.57 -4.18 -5.29
C GLN A 54 14.82 -4.59 -6.74
N THR A 55 14.24 -3.82 -7.65
CA THR A 55 14.44 -3.99 -9.08
C THR A 55 15.73 -3.29 -9.51
N THR A 56 16.57 -4.00 -10.25
CA THR A 56 17.78 -3.52 -10.90
C THR A 56 17.72 -3.84 -12.38
N GLN A 57 18.57 -3.22 -13.19
CA GLN A 57 18.63 -3.51 -14.64
C GLN A 57 18.88 -5.00 -14.91
N GLY A 58 19.68 -5.67 -14.07
CA GLY A 58 20.02 -7.08 -14.21
C GLY A 58 18.92 -8.08 -13.82
N ASN A 59 17.93 -7.67 -13.02
CA ASN A 59 16.83 -8.54 -12.58
C ASN A 59 15.45 -8.10 -13.11
N PHE A 60 15.38 -6.98 -13.84
CA PHE A 60 14.15 -6.43 -14.36
C PHE A 60 13.34 -7.44 -15.16
N GLU A 61 13.98 -8.09 -16.16
CA GLU A 61 13.31 -9.05 -17.02
C GLU A 61 12.82 -10.28 -16.23
N SER A 62 13.62 -10.80 -15.29
CA SER A 62 13.20 -11.93 -14.47
C SER A 62 12.02 -11.58 -13.56
N PHE A 63 11.98 -10.36 -13.01
CA PHE A 63 10.88 -9.89 -12.17
C PHE A 63 9.57 -9.75 -12.95
N THR A 64 9.61 -9.49 -14.26
CA THR A 64 8.38 -9.50 -15.09
C THR A 64 7.76 -10.90 -15.24
N GLN A 65 8.57 -11.95 -15.11
CA GLN A 65 8.09 -13.33 -15.09
C GLN A 65 7.57 -13.69 -13.70
N GLN A 66 8.43 -13.53 -12.69
CA GLN A 66 8.11 -13.79 -11.29
C GLN A 66 9.14 -13.12 -10.37
N ILE A 67 8.67 -12.44 -9.34
CA ILE A 67 9.50 -11.91 -8.26
C ILE A 67 9.86 -13.09 -7.34
N PRO A 68 11.16 -13.26 -6.98
CA PRO A 68 11.60 -14.37 -6.15
C PRO A 68 11.00 -14.30 -4.74
N GLU A 69 10.60 -15.47 -4.23
CA GLU A 69 10.17 -15.66 -2.85
C GLU A 69 11.34 -16.20 -1.99
N PRO A 70 11.38 -15.93 -0.67
CA PRO A 70 10.40 -15.17 0.09
C PRO A 70 10.53 -13.65 -0.10
N LEU A 71 9.39 -12.95 -0.10
CA LEU A 71 9.35 -11.49 -0.05
C LEU A 71 9.66 -11.00 1.37
N PRO A 72 10.18 -9.76 1.53
CA PRO A 72 10.22 -9.09 2.81
C PRO A 72 8.82 -9.04 3.45
N GLN A 73 8.73 -9.22 4.77
CA GLN A 73 7.44 -9.38 5.45
C GLN A 73 6.49 -8.20 5.21
N THR A 74 6.99 -6.96 5.16
CA THR A 74 6.20 -5.76 4.85
C THR A 74 5.58 -5.82 3.45
N PHE A 75 6.28 -6.44 2.49
CA PHE A 75 5.75 -6.62 1.13
C PHE A 75 4.72 -7.74 1.10
N SER A 76 4.97 -8.86 1.79
CA SER A 76 4.00 -9.94 1.96
C SER A 76 2.70 -9.46 2.60
N ASP A 77 2.80 -8.62 3.63
CA ASP A 77 1.66 -8.02 4.31
C ASP A 77 0.88 -7.07 3.38
N ALA A 78 1.58 -6.23 2.61
CA ALA A 78 0.96 -5.34 1.63
C ALA A 78 0.26 -6.12 0.50
N VAL A 79 0.86 -7.21 0.03
CA VAL A 79 0.25 -8.15 -0.93
C VAL A 79 -1.03 -8.76 -0.36
N ALA A 80 -0.99 -9.23 0.90
CA ALA A 80 -2.15 -9.81 1.56
C ALA A 80 -3.31 -8.81 1.70
N VAL A 81 -3.01 -7.57 2.11
CA VAL A 81 -4.01 -6.49 2.20
C VAL A 81 -4.57 -6.14 0.83
N THR A 82 -3.73 -6.08 -0.20
CA THR A 82 -4.16 -5.77 -1.57
C THR A 82 -5.13 -6.82 -2.11
N ARG A 83 -4.79 -8.11 -1.94
CA ARG A 83 -5.68 -9.24 -2.26
C ARG A 83 -6.98 -9.19 -1.46
N ALA A 84 -6.92 -8.82 -0.18
CA ALA A 84 -8.09 -8.72 0.69
C ALA A 84 -9.11 -7.68 0.22
N PHE A 85 -8.64 -6.58 -0.39
CA PHE A 85 -9.49 -5.57 -1.01
C PHE A 85 -10.02 -5.97 -2.40
N GLY A 86 -9.62 -7.14 -2.93
CA GLY A 86 -9.98 -7.57 -4.28
C GLY A 86 -9.30 -6.75 -5.38
N ILE A 87 -8.20 -6.07 -5.05
CA ILE A 87 -7.39 -5.31 -6.00
C ILE A 87 -6.18 -6.16 -6.40
N ARG A 88 -5.83 -6.13 -7.69
CA ARG A 88 -4.77 -6.96 -8.26
C ARG A 88 -3.41 -6.28 -8.30
N TYR A 89 -3.39 -4.95 -8.31
CA TYR A 89 -2.18 -4.18 -8.54
C TYR A 89 -1.70 -3.46 -7.28
N LEU A 90 -0.42 -3.59 -7.01
CA LEU A 90 0.27 -2.97 -5.88
C LEU A 90 1.48 -2.19 -6.39
N TRP A 91 1.66 -0.96 -5.96
CA TRP A 91 2.83 -0.15 -6.25
C TRP A 91 3.75 -0.11 -5.03
N ILE A 92 5.01 -0.50 -5.23
CA ILE A 92 6.09 -0.44 -4.23
C ILE A 92 7.29 0.21 -4.92
N ASP A 93 7.78 1.32 -4.38
CA ASP A 93 8.87 2.13 -4.94
C ASP A 93 10.13 1.32 -5.31
N SER A 94 10.61 0.47 -4.39
CA SER A 94 11.78 -0.37 -4.58
C SER A 94 11.64 -1.41 -5.70
N LEU A 95 10.41 -1.83 -6.02
CA LEU A 95 10.13 -2.80 -7.09
C LEU A 95 9.70 -2.13 -8.41
N CYS A 96 8.99 -1.00 -8.34
CA CYS A 96 8.42 -0.34 -9.50
C CYS A 96 9.36 0.72 -10.11
N ILE A 97 10.52 0.97 -9.50
CA ILE A 97 11.59 1.84 -10.00
C ILE A 97 12.89 1.02 -10.05
N ILE A 98 13.68 1.15 -11.11
CA ILE A 98 14.99 0.50 -11.25
C ILE A 98 16.00 1.31 -10.43
N GLN A 99 16.51 0.71 -9.36
CA GLN A 99 17.30 1.42 -8.35
C GLN A 99 18.73 1.74 -8.79
N ASP A 100 19.27 1.00 -9.75
CA ASP A 100 20.61 1.18 -10.32
C ASP A 100 20.60 1.91 -11.68
N SER A 101 19.52 2.62 -12.02
CA SER A 101 19.45 3.48 -13.20
C SER A 101 19.06 4.92 -12.81
N PRO A 102 20.02 5.87 -12.87
CA PRO A 102 19.74 7.29 -12.69
C PRO A 102 18.73 7.84 -13.70
N GLU A 103 18.73 7.31 -14.92
CA GLU A 103 17.82 7.71 -16.00
C GLU A 103 16.38 7.31 -15.68
N ASP A 104 16.19 6.08 -15.20
CA ASP A 104 14.89 5.55 -14.78
C ASP A 104 14.37 6.29 -13.54
N TRP A 105 15.26 6.56 -12.58
CA TRP A 105 14.94 7.38 -11.42
C TRP A 105 14.46 8.79 -11.82
N ALA A 106 15.16 9.44 -12.77
CA ALA A 106 14.81 10.78 -13.24
C ALA A 106 13.44 10.81 -13.96
N LEU A 107 13.03 9.70 -14.57
CA LEU A 107 11.71 9.55 -15.18
C LEU A 107 10.60 9.36 -14.12
N HIS A 108 10.86 8.55 -13.09
CA HIS A 108 9.84 8.13 -12.13
C HIS A 108 9.70 9.04 -10.90
N ALA A 109 10.79 9.64 -10.41
CA ALA A 109 10.77 10.50 -9.23
C ALA A 109 9.78 11.68 -9.34
N PRO A 110 9.68 12.39 -10.48
CA PRO A 110 8.69 13.47 -10.63
C PRO A 110 7.23 12.97 -10.63
N LEU A 111 7.01 11.69 -10.95
CA LEU A 111 5.69 11.08 -11.06
C LEU A 111 5.19 10.48 -9.76
N MET A 112 6.04 10.31 -8.74
CA MET A 112 5.65 9.70 -7.45
C MET A 112 4.44 10.39 -6.82
N ALA A 113 4.41 11.72 -6.86
CA ALA A 113 3.28 12.54 -6.41
C ALA A 113 1.95 12.13 -7.07
N LYS A 114 1.98 11.86 -8.37
CA LYS A 114 0.83 11.40 -9.14
C LYS A 114 0.46 9.96 -8.80
N VAL A 115 1.44 9.07 -8.65
CA VAL A 115 1.20 7.67 -8.28
C VAL A 115 0.47 7.57 -6.94
N TYR A 116 0.95 8.25 -5.90
CA TYR A 116 0.22 8.27 -4.63
C TYR A 116 -1.13 9.00 -4.73
N GLY A 117 -1.22 10.05 -5.57
CA GLY A 117 -2.44 10.81 -5.81
C GLY A 117 -3.56 10.05 -6.52
N ASP A 118 -3.20 9.11 -7.39
CA ASP A 118 -4.12 8.33 -8.22
C ASP A 118 -4.39 6.91 -7.67
N ALA A 119 -3.66 6.50 -6.62
CA ALA A 119 -3.88 5.23 -5.94
C ALA A 119 -5.27 5.15 -5.29
N TRP A 120 -5.87 3.96 -5.30
CA TRP A 120 -7.17 3.72 -4.66
C TRP A 120 -7.11 3.95 -3.14
N VAL A 121 -6.03 3.45 -2.54
CA VAL A 121 -5.60 3.71 -1.17
C VAL A 121 -4.08 3.57 -1.10
N THR A 122 -3.46 4.30 -0.18
CA THR A 122 -2.07 4.09 0.21
C THR A 122 -2.03 3.34 1.53
N ILE A 123 -1.29 2.23 1.59
CA ILE A 123 -0.94 1.54 2.84
C ILE A 123 0.27 2.26 3.43
N SER A 124 0.16 2.75 4.66
CA SER A 124 1.28 3.30 5.43
C SER A 124 1.71 2.28 6.48
N ALA A 125 2.88 1.66 6.30
CA ALA A 125 3.43 0.68 7.23
C ALA A 125 4.11 1.37 8.43
N ASP A 126 3.36 2.19 9.16
CA ASP A 126 3.85 3.06 10.25
C ASP A 126 4.53 2.29 11.40
N ALA A 127 4.09 1.05 11.64
CA ALA A 127 4.59 0.18 12.71
C ALA A 127 5.89 -0.56 12.36
N ALA A 128 6.25 -0.63 11.07
CA ALA A 128 7.41 -1.38 10.61
C ALA A 128 8.64 -0.47 10.54
N ALA A 129 9.68 -0.81 11.30
CA ALA A 129 10.95 -0.09 11.30
C ALA A 129 11.73 -0.30 9.99
N ASP A 130 11.51 -1.44 9.33
CA ASP A 130 12.10 -1.81 8.06
C ASP A 130 11.16 -2.70 7.21
N SER A 131 11.64 -3.16 6.05
CA SER A 131 10.85 -3.98 5.13
C SER A 131 10.67 -5.44 5.58
N PHE A 132 11.40 -5.90 6.60
CA PHE A 132 11.41 -7.29 7.07
C PHE A 132 10.59 -7.51 8.35
N GLU A 133 10.28 -6.46 9.10
CA GLU A 133 9.48 -6.56 10.34
C GLU A 133 8.01 -6.95 10.08
N GLY A 134 7.42 -6.43 9.00
CA GLY A 134 5.98 -6.55 8.76
C GLY A 134 5.17 -5.58 9.61
N PHE A 135 3.88 -5.45 9.29
CA PHE A 135 2.94 -4.55 9.98
C PHE A 135 1.63 -5.23 10.39
N LEU A 136 1.42 -6.50 10.00
CA LEU A 136 0.25 -7.30 10.40
C LEU A 136 0.48 -8.14 11.66
N GLN A 137 1.73 -8.47 12.02
CA GLN A 137 2.05 -9.43 13.08
C GLN A 137 2.28 -8.83 14.48
N HIS A 138 2.00 -7.53 14.70
CA HIS A 138 2.21 -6.93 16.03
C HIS A 138 1.25 -7.50 17.08
N ALA A 139 1.84 -8.21 18.05
CA ALA A 139 1.21 -9.09 19.03
C ALA A 139 0.18 -8.40 19.95
N ASP A 140 0.19 -7.07 20.06
CA ASP A 140 -0.74 -6.32 20.90
C ASP A 140 -2.11 -6.04 20.24
N ARG A 141 -2.28 -6.38 18.95
CA ARG A 141 -3.54 -6.18 18.21
C ARG A 141 -4.58 -7.28 18.45
N GLY A 142 -4.74 -7.70 19.71
CA GLY A 142 -5.53 -8.87 20.10
C GLY A 142 -7.04 -8.84 19.81
N ARG A 143 -7.60 -7.87 19.08
CA ARG A 143 -9.04 -7.80 18.79
C ARG A 143 -9.35 -7.08 17.48
N PHE A 144 -9.17 -7.75 16.34
CA PHE A 144 -9.91 -7.38 15.13
C PHE A 144 -11.41 -7.61 15.39
N ARG A 145 -12.11 -6.55 15.79
CA ARG A 145 -13.57 -6.61 15.91
C ARG A 145 -14.15 -6.31 14.54
N ALA A 146 -14.30 -7.36 13.73
CA ALA A 146 -14.99 -7.27 12.44
C ALA A 146 -16.37 -6.64 12.64
N VAL A 147 -16.58 -5.45 12.08
CA VAL A 147 -17.91 -4.84 12.06
C VAL A 147 -18.55 -5.11 10.70
N ARG A 148 -19.70 -5.78 10.73
CA ARG A 148 -20.52 -6.05 9.56
C ARG A 148 -20.96 -4.75 8.91
N SER A 149 -20.59 -4.54 7.64
CA SER A 149 -21.27 -3.57 6.77
C SER A 149 -22.78 -3.85 6.78
N ARG A 150 -23.61 -2.83 7.01
CA ARG A 150 -25.08 -2.93 6.93
C ARG A 150 -25.61 -3.05 5.50
N ARG A 151 -24.75 -3.18 4.48
CA ARG A 151 -25.18 -3.42 3.10
C ARG A 151 -24.39 -4.57 2.46
N GLY A 152 -24.98 -5.76 2.56
CA GLY A 152 -24.96 -6.87 1.60
C GLY A 152 -23.63 -7.38 1.04
N SER A 153 -23.20 -8.57 1.47
CA SER A 153 -23.26 -9.83 0.69
C SER A 153 -22.38 -10.88 1.39
N ALA A 154 -22.93 -12.09 1.54
CA ALA A 154 -22.33 -13.17 2.31
C ALA A 154 -21.28 -13.94 1.49
N ALA A 155 -20.12 -13.32 1.24
CA ALA A 155 -18.91 -14.01 0.81
C ALA A 155 -17.72 -13.04 0.92
N CYS A 156 -17.26 -12.77 2.14
CA CYS A 156 -15.99 -12.08 2.36
C CYS A 156 -15.15 -13.01 3.23
N SER A 157 -14.00 -13.42 2.68
CA SER A 157 -12.95 -14.17 3.40
C SER A 157 -12.59 -13.43 4.69
N GLU A 158 -12.04 -14.14 5.69
CA GLU A 158 -11.60 -13.55 6.97
C GLU A 158 -10.76 -12.27 6.81
N LEU A 159 -9.98 -12.16 5.72
CA LEU A 159 -9.20 -10.97 5.37
C LEU A 159 -10.03 -9.81 4.78
N ALA A 160 -11.11 -10.11 4.04
CA ALA A 160 -12.04 -9.10 3.53
C ALA A 160 -12.96 -8.52 4.64
N LYS A 161 -12.86 -9.02 5.88
CA LYS A 161 -13.49 -8.42 7.06
C LYS A 161 -12.76 -7.18 7.58
N LEU A 162 -11.64 -6.78 6.95
CA LEU A 162 -10.94 -5.52 7.23
C LEU A 162 -11.71 -4.30 6.69
N LEU A 163 -13.02 -4.27 6.89
CA LEU A 163 -13.85 -3.07 6.75
C LEU A 163 -13.78 -2.33 8.09
N VAL A 164 -12.73 -1.54 8.25
CA VAL A 164 -12.50 -0.65 9.40
C VAL A 164 -13.76 0.20 9.59
N THR A 165 -14.51 -0.05 10.67
CA THR A 165 -15.69 0.76 10.97
C THR A 165 -15.30 1.93 11.84
N PHE A 166 -15.56 3.10 11.25
CA PHE A 166 -15.31 4.44 11.73
C PHE A 166 -15.89 4.75 13.12
N CYS A 167 -15.02 5.17 14.04
CA CYS A 167 -15.40 5.98 15.19
C CYS A 167 -14.76 7.38 15.08
N ARG A 168 -15.48 8.39 15.56
CA ARG A 168 -15.21 9.80 15.32
C ARG A 168 -14.36 10.33 16.48
N SER A 169 -13.04 10.25 16.39
CA SER A 169 -12.13 10.89 17.35
C SER A 169 -11.39 12.07 16.71
N ARG A 170 -11.41 13.22 17.38
CA ARG A 170 -10.63 14.39 17.03
C ARG A 170 -9.27 14.26 17.72
N ASN A 171 -8.21 14.44 16.93
CA ASN A 171 -6.86 14.79 17.35
C ASN A 171 -6.01 13.67 17.97
N SER A 172 -5.42 12.82 17.13
CA SER A 172 -3.98 12.49 17.22
C SER A 172 -3.60 11.56 16.07
N VAL A 173 -2.68 12.02 15.21
CA VAL A 173 -1.95 11.13 14.30
C VAL A 173 -1.01 10.27 15.17
N PRO A 174 -1.01 8.93 15.04
CA PRO A 174 -0.08 8.08 15.77
C PRO A 174 1.35 8.49 15.43
N ASP A 175 2.17 8.66 16.46
CA ASP A 175 3.58 9.04 16.34
C ASP A 175 4.32 7.94 15.57
N SER A 176 4.56 8.17 14.27
CA SER A 176 5.14 7.20 13.35
C SER A 176 6.47 7.73 12.85
N ARG A 177 7.52 6.89 12.88
CA ARG A 177 8.87 7.29 12.40
C ARG A 177 8.87 7.65 10.91
N LEU A 178 7.89 7.19 10.14
CA LEU A 178 7.66 7.60 8.75
C LEU A 178 7.49 9.13 8.63
N SER A 179 6.93 9.80 9.65
CA SER A 179 6.74 11.27 9.65
C SER A 179 8.05 12.09 9.67
N THR A 180 9.21 11.46 9.91
CA THR A 180 10.52 12.14 10.01
C THR A 180 11.30 12.20 8.69
N ARG A 181 10.82 11.58 7.61
CA ARG A 181 11.50 11.59 6.30
C ARG A 181 10.82 12.58 5.35
N GLY A 182 11.59 13.47 4.74
CA GLY A 182 11.08 14.56 3.89
C GLY A 182 10.19 14.13 2.71
N TRP A 183 10.30 12.87 2.27
CA TRP A 183 9.48 12.30 1.20
C TRP A 183 8.06 11.90 1.66
N VAL A 184 7.87 11.48 2.91
CA VAL A 184 6.58 10.99 3.44
C VAL A 184 5.52 12.11 3.53
N PHE A 185 5.95 13.38 3.60
CA PHE A 185 5.02 14.51 3.54
C PHE A 185 4.32 14.60 2.16
N GLN A 186 5.03 14.32 1.06
CA GLN A 186 4.43 14.29 -0.28
C GLN A 186 3.51 13.07 -0.45
N GLU A 187 3.88 11.91 0.10
CA GLU A 187 3.07 10.69 0.02
C GLU A 187 1.74 10.82 0.80
N ARG A 188 1.81 11.39 2.00
CA ARG A 188 0.65 11.59 2.89
C ARG A 188 -0.26 12.73 2.45
N ALA A 189 0.28 13.85 1.96
CA ALA A 189 -0.53 15.00 1.52
C ALA A 189 -1.28 14.74 0.20
N LEU A 190 -0.76 13.82 -0.63
CA LEU A 190 -1.28 13.60 -1.98
C LEU A 190 -2.20 12.38 -2.07
N ALA A 191 -2.04 11.37 -1.22
CA ALA A 191 -2.95 10.23 -1.21
C ALA A 191 -4.40 10.67 -0.93
N PRO A 192 -5.38 10.32 -1.76
CA PRO A 192 -6.79 10.60 -1.47
C PRO A 192 -7.24 9.94 -0.16
N ARG A 193 -6.66 8.77 0.13
CA ARG A 193 -6.96 7.90 1.26
C ARG A 193 -5.71 7.13 1.71
N THR A 194 -5.48 7.04 3.02
CA THR A 194 -4.34 6.32 3.60
C THR A 194 -4.83 5.39 4.71
N LEU A 195 -4.41 4.13 4.66
CA LEU A 195 -4.56 3.14 5.73
C LEU A 195 -3.27 3.08 6.54
N HIS A 196 -3.33 3.58 7.76
CA HIS A 196 -2.21 3.61 8.69
C HIS A 196 -2.16 2.32 9.48
N PHE A 197 -1.10 1.53 9.35
CA PHE A 197 -0.87 0.36 10.18
C PHE A 197 0.15 0.72 11.27
N GLY A 198 -0.33 1.32 12.37
CA GLY A 198 0.47 1.72 13.53
C GLY A 198 0.67 0.59 14.54
N SER A 199 1.59 0.73 15.48
CA SER A 199 1.94 -0.38 16.38
C SER A 199 0.78 -0.84 17.28
N ALA A 200 -0.08 0.11 17.68
CA ALA A 200 -1.22 -0.14 18.54
C ALA A 200 -2.57 -0.22 17.81
N GLU A 201 -2.71 0.41 16.64
CA GLU A 201 -4.00 0.58 15.98
C GLU A 201 -3.88 0.73 14.45
N VAL A 202 -4.97 0.45 13.73
CA VAL A 202 -5.12 0.78 12.31
C VAL A 202 -5.92 2.08 12.15
N GLY A 203 -5.34 3.09 11.53
CA GLY A 203 -5.97 4.37 11.22
C GLY A 203 -6.45 4.48 9.77
N TRP A 204 -7.42 5.34 9.52
CA TRP A 204 -7.85 5.74 8.18
C TRP A 204 -7.84 7.26 8.03
N GLU A 205 -7.14 7.73 7.01
CA GLU A 205 -7.13 9.14 6.61
C GLU A 205 -7.74 9.29 5.20
N CYS A 206 -8.61 10.27 4.98
CA CYS A 206 -8.98 10.81 3.65
C CYS A 206 -8.76 12.33 3.66
N ARG A 207 -8.61 12.95 2.49
CA ARG A 207 -8.61 14.42 2.26
C ARG A 207 -9.77 15.22 2.91
N SER A 208 -10.77 14.55 3.48
CA SER A 208 -11.87 15.19 4.25
C SER A 208 -11.84 14.91 5.75
N LEU A 209 -11.22 13.82 6.21
CA LEU A 209 -11.31 13.32 7.59
C LEU A 209 -10.09 12.44 7.93
N ILE A 210 -9.55 12.62 9.14
CA ILE A 210 -8.60 11.69 9.78
C ILE A 210 -9.37 10.95 10.89
N ASN A 211 -9.39 9.61 10.88
CA ASN A 211 -10.08 8.76 11.85
C ASN A 211 -9.18 7.60 12.31
N CYS A 212 -9.28 7.18 13.57
CA CYS A 212 -8.46 6.10 14.16
C CYS A 212 -9.34 4.99 14.76
N GLU A 213 -8.74 3.83 15.11
CA GLU A 213 -9.43 2.63 15.63
C GLU A 213 -9.84 2.77 17.10
N CYS A 214 -9.19 3.67 17.85
CA CYS A 214 -9.50 3.91 19.26
C CYS A 214 -10.85 4.62 19.48
N SER A 215 -11.58 4.10 20.47
CA SER A 215 -12.83 4.65 21.03
C SER A 215 -12.62 5.99 21.71
#